data_AF-A0A939LQ78-F1
#
_entry.id   AF-A0A939LQ78-F1
#
_cell.length_a   1.000
_cell.length_b   1.000
_cell.length_c   1.000
_cell.angle_alpha   90.00
_cell.angle_beta   90.00
_cell.angle_gamma   90.00
#
_symmetry.space_group_name_H-M   'P 1'
#
loop_
_entity.id
_entity.type
_entity.pdbx_description
1 polymer ?
#
loop_
_entity_poly.entity_id
_entity_poly.type
_entity_poly.pdbx_seq_one_letter_code
_entity_poly.pdbx_strand_id
1 'polypeptide(L)'
;MALLHSGELPASTVVLEAPEDARGATGEAARITVVEDGTDTIEVTVDAEDAGWLVVADSVRAGGWHATIDGERAELVPADHATGAVGVPEGRHEVRLFYEAPGTMVGLATSAVATLGVVLLTVLPVVLARRRRRHVSP
;
A
#
# COMPACT_ATOMS: atom_id res chain seq x y z
N MET A 1 7.37 -28.09 14.80
CA MET A 1 7.89 -29.11 13.87
C MET A 1 6.99 -30.36 13.72
N ALA A 2 5.87 -30.49 14.45
CA ALA A 2 4.97 -31.65 14.30
C ALA A 2 3.87 -31.47 13.23
N LEU A 3 3.49 -30.23 12.89
CA LEU A 3 2.35 -29.93 12.02
C LEU A 3 2.55 -30.31 10.53
N LEU A 4 3.78 -30.37 10.05
CA LEU A 4 4.05 -30.74 8.65
C LEU A 4 4.06 -32.26 8.40
N HIS A 5 3.97 -33.09 9.45
CA HIS A 5 4.09 -34.54 9.31
C HIS A 5 2.82 -35.20 8.77
N SER A 6 1.65 -34.62 9.01
CA SER A 6 0.36 -35.08 8.49
C SER A 6 0.06 -34.56 7.08
N GLY A 7 0.74 -33.51 6.63
CA GLY A 7 0.45 -32.81 5.37
C GLY A 7 -0.86 -31.99 5.39
N GLU A 8 -1.51 -31.86 6.55
CA GLU A 8 -2.78 -31.15 6.71
C GLU A 8 -2.64 -30.02 7.74
N LEU A 9 -3.01 -28.80 7.32
CA LEU A 9 -3.12 -27.62 8.18
C LEU A 9 -4.60 -27.23 8.29
N PRO A 10 -5.11 -26.90 9.50
CA PRO A 10 -6.44 -26.31 9.64
C PRO A 10 -6.58 -25.05 8.79
N ALA A 11 -7.73 -24.84 8.16
CA ALA A 11 -8.00 -23.67 7.31
C ALA A 11 -7.89 -22.33 8.06
N SER A 12 -7.94 -22.33 9.39
CA SER A 12 -7.72 -21.16 10.26
C SER A 12 -6.26 -20.87 10.57
N THR A 13 -5.31 -21.64 9.99
CA THR A 13 -3.88 -21.45 10.23
C THR A 13 -3.31 -20.49 9.21
N VAL A 14 -2.68 -19.42 9.68
CA VAL A 14 -1.89 -18.51 8.85
C VAL A 14 -0.43 -18.92 8.91
N VAL A 15 0.20 -19.14 7.75
CA VAL A 15 1.61 -19.50 7.66
C VAL A 15 2.44 -18.25 7.42
N LEU A 16 3.18 -17.83 8.45
CA LEU A 16 4.09 -16.69 8.37
C LEU A 16 5.49 -17.16 7.92
N GLU A 17 6.19 -16.32 7.17
CA GLU A 17 7.56 -16.63 6.72
C GLU A 17 8.61 -16.46 7.83
N ALA A 18 8.38 -15.54 8.77
CA ALA A 18 9.27 -15.27 9.88
C ALA A 18 8.58 -15.55 11.23
N PRO A 19 9.19 -16.37 12.13
CA PRO A 19 8.58 -16.71 13.41
C PRO A 19 8.49 -15.52 14.38
N GLU A 20 9.34 -14.50 14.23
CA GLU A 20 9.30 -13.26 15.01
C GLU A 20 8.04 -12.40 14.75
N ASP A 21 7.42 -12.56 13.59
CA ASP A 21 6.19 -11.85 13.24
C ASP A 21 4.98 -12.43 13.97
N ALA A 22 5.09 -13.66 14.49
CA ALA A 22 4.00 -14.36 15.15
C ALA A 22 3.56 -13.61 16.42
N ARG A 23 2.42 -12.94 16.31
CA ARG A 23 1.69 -12.40 17.46
C ARG A 23 0.73 -13.45 17.98
N GLY A 24 0.53 -13.45 19.30
CA GLY A 24 -0.41 -14.36 19.95
C GLY A 24 -1.78 -14.22 19.30
N ALA A 25 -2.23 -15.29 18.66
CA ALA A 25 -3.56 -15.42 18.10
C ALA A 25 -4.19 -16.66 18.73
N THR A 26 -5.27 -16.47 19.49
CA THR A 26 -6.06 -17.56 20.06
C THR A 26 -7.13 -18.06 19.09
N GLY A 27 -7.42 -17.28 18.04
CA GLY A 27 -8.12 -17.73 16.84
C GLY A 27 -9.57 -18.10 17.10
N GLU A 28 -10.41 -17.11 17.40
CA GLU A 28 -11.87 -17.26 17.50
C GLU A 28 -12.58 -16.68 16.25
N ALA A 29 -13.91 -16.60 16.27
CA ALA A 29 -14.69 -16.09 15.16
C ALA A 29 -14.49 -14.57 15.00
N ALA A 30 -14.18 -14.13 13.78
CA ALA A 30 -14.18 -12.73 13.41
C ALA A 30 -15.22 -12.48 12.32
N ARG A 31 -15.89 -11.32 12.39
CA ARG A 31 -16.73 -10.81 11.31
C ARG A 31 -15.94 -9.82 10.49
N ILE A 32 -15.84 -10.11 9.20
CA ILE A 32 -15.19 -9.26 8.22
C ILE A 32 -16.26 -8.58 7.37
N THR A 33 -16.16 -7.26 7.21
CA THR A 33 -16.97 -6.49 6.27
C THR A 33 -16.04 -5.73 5.35
N VAL A 34 -16.06 -6.06 4.06
CA VAL A 34 -15.30 -5.34 3.04
C VAL A 34 -16.03 -4.03 2.73
N VAL A 35 -15.34 -2.92 2.95
CA VAL A 35 -15.83 -1.56 2.69
C VAL A 35 -15.44 -1.14 1.28
N GLU A 36 -14.19 -1.40 0.90
CA GLU A 36 -13.65 -1.14 -0.44
C GLU A 36 -12.69 -2.27 -0.85
N ASP A 37 -12.79 -2.68 -2.12
CA ASP A 37 -11.88 -3.62 -2.77
C ASP A 37 -11.52 -3.05 -4.15
N GLY A 38 -10.50 -2.18 -4.14
CA GLY A 38 -9.99 -1.47 -5.30
C GLY A 38 -8.62 -1.98 -5.72
N THR A 39 -8.07 -1.40 -6.80
CA THR A 39 -6.75 -1.80 -7.33
C THR A 39 -5.61 -1.34 -6.43
N ASP A 40 -5.71 -0.14 -5.87
CA ASP A 40 -4.65 0.49 -5.08
C ASP A 40 -5.02 0.60 -3.59
N THR A 41 -6.25 0.23 -3.22
CA THR A 41 -6.78 0.38 -1.85
C THR A 41 -7.71 -0.77 -1.52
N ILE A 42 -7.56 -1.33 -0.32
CA ILE A 42 -8.48 -2.30 0.27
C ILE A 42 -8.85 -1.80 1.67
N GLU A 43 -10.15 -1.68 1.95
CA GLU A 43 -10.66 -1.26 3.26
C GLU A 43 -11.58 -2.32 3.85
N VAL A 44 -11.29 -2.71 5.08
CA VAL A 44 -11.97 -3.80 5.76
C VAL A 44 -12.29 -3.37 7.19
N THR A 45 -13.53 -3.54 7.60
CA THR A 45 -13.88 -3.55 9.02
C THR A 45 -13.76 -4.97 9.55
N VAL A 46 -12.96 -5.14 10.60
CA VAL A 46 -12.82 -6.38 11.35
C VAL A 46 -13.49 -6.20 12.71
N ASP A 47 -14.32 -7.16 13.11
CA ASP A 47 -14.89 -7.26 14.45
C ASP A 47 -14.55 -8.65 14.99
N ALA A 48 -13.56 -8.72 15.87
CA ALA A 48 -12.95 -9.96 16.35
C ALA A 48 -13.10 -10.11 17.87
N GLU A 49 -13.45 -11.32 18.30
CA GLU A 49 -13.56 -11.64 19.74
C GLU A 49 -12.18 -11.73 20.42
N ASP A 50 -11.14 -12.02 19.64
CA ASP A 50 -9.76 -12.17 20.08
C ASP A 50 -8.78 -11.58 19.05
N ALA A 51 -7.54 -11.31 19.47
CA ALA A 51 -6.48 -10.92 18.55
C ALA A 51 -6.19 -12.02 17.50
N GLY A 52 -5.91 -11.60 16.27
CA GLY A 52 -5.71 -12.51 15.15
C GLY A 52 -5.03 -11.88 13.94
N TRP A 53 -5.07 -12.60 12.82
CA TRP A 53 -4.46 -12.19 11.57
C TRP A 53 -5.53 -11.96 10.51
N LEU A 54 -5.57 -10.76 9.95
CA LEU A 54 -6.29 -10.49 8.72
C LEU A 54 -5.38 -10.85 7.55
N VAL A 55 -5.72 -11.92 6.83
CA VAL A 55 -5.03 -12.32 5.59
C VAL A 55 -5.73 -11.69 4.40
N VAL A 56 -4.96 -11.00 3.56
CA VAL A 56 -5.45 -10.40 2.31
C VAL A 56 -4.89 -11.20 1.15
N ALA A 57 -5.78 -11.73 0.31
CA ALA A 57 -5.45 -12.59 -0.82
C ALA A 57 -4.88 -11.82 -2.04
N ASP A 58 -4.05 -10.81 -1.80
CA ASP A 58 -3.37 -10.03 -2.82
C ASP A 58 -1.84 -10.16 -2.69
N SER A 59 -1.14 -9.99 -3.80
CA SER A 59 0.31 -10.10 -3.92
C SER A 59 1.01 -8.84 -3.38
N VAL A 60 1.09 -8.72 -2.06
CA VAL A 60 1.75 -7.57 -1.42
C VAL A 60 3.28 -7.63 -1.45
N ARG A 61 3.87 -8.74 -1.94
CA ARG A 61 5.33 -8.98 -1.95
C ARG A 61 6.13 -8.03 -2.84
N ALA A 62 5.53 -7.44 -3.86
CA ALA A 62 6.24 -6.60 -4.82
C ALA A 62 6.73 -5.25 -4.22
N GLY A 63 6.40 -4.97 -2.95
CA GLY A 63 6.71 -3.71 -2.28
C GLY A 63 5.78 -2.58 -2.70
N GLY A 64 5.76 -1.49 -1.93
CA GLY A 64 4.88 -0.34 -2.14
C GLY A 64 3.51 -0.46 -1.46
N TRP A 65 3.14 -1.64 -0.96
CA TRP A 65 1.95 -1.81 -0.13
C TRP A 65 2.22 -1.42 1.33
N HIS A 66 1.24 -0.75 1.92
CA HIS A 66 1.24 -0.31 3.31
C HIS A 66 -0.07 -0.67 3.98
N ALA A 67 -0.06 -0.84 5.31
CA ALA A 67 -1.25 -1.11 6.10
C ALA A 67 -1.40 -0.10 7.24
N THR A 68 -2.65 0.19 7.61
CA THR A 68 -3.01 0.92 8.81
C THR A 68 -4.16 0.24 9.55
N ILE A 69 -4.15 0.34 10.88
CA ILE A 69 -5.27 -0.03 11.76
C ILE A 69 -5.74 1.26 12.44
N ASP A 70 -7.00 1.61 12.26
CA ASP A 70 -7.62 2.84 12.80
C ASP A 70 -6.82 4.12 12.46
N GLY A 71 -6.16 4.13 11.29
CA GLY A 71 -5.33 5.23 10.81
C GLY A 71 -3.87 5.22 11.29
N GLU A 72 -3.49 4.32 12.20
CA GLU A 72 -2.11 4.16 12.65
C GLU A 72 -1.37 3.12 11.81
N ARG A 73 -0.07 3.35 11.55
CA ARG A 73 0.75 2.43 10.73
C ARG A 73 0.80 1.04 11.36
N ALA A 74 0.44 0.04 10.58
CA ALA A 74 0.51 -1.36 10.95
C ALA A 74 1.51 -2.11 10.06
N GLU A 75 2.05 -3.19 10.59
CA GLU A 75 2.99 -4.04 9.89
C GLU A 75 2.23 -5.01 8.98
N LEU A 76 2.60 -4.99 7.70
CA LEU A 76 2.10 -5.91 6.67
C LEU A 76 3.19 -6.94 6.41
N VAL A 77 2.94 -8.19 6.82
CA VAL A 77 3.91 -9.28 6.74
C VAL A 77 3.54 -10.26 5.63
N PRO A 78 4.51 -10.93 4.99
CA PRO A 78 4.23 -12.01 4.06
C PRO A 78 3.54 -13.18 4.76
N ALA A 79 2.43 -13.63 4.19
CA ALA A 79 1.70 -14.82 4.64
C ALA A 79 1.45 -15.78 3.47
N ASP A 80 1.14 -17.03 3.80
CA ASP A 80 0.68 -18.11 2.91
C ASP A 80 1.39 -18.14 1.53
N HIS A 81 2.72 -17.97 1.53
CA HIS A 81 3.63 -17.95 0.36
C HIS A 81 3.39 -16.91 -0.74
N ALA A 82 2.19 -16.35 -0.89
CA ALA A 82 1.85 -15.37 -1.93
C ALA A 82 1.09 -14.14 -1.41
N THR A 83 0.50 -14.22 -0.22
CA THR A 83 -0.41 -13.22 0.35
C THR A 83 0.29 -12.32 1.37
N GLY A 84 -0.47 -11.37 1.91
CA GLY A 84 -0.08 -10.54 3.04
C GLY A 84 -0.99 -10.73 4.24
N ALA A 85 -0.47 -10.50 5.44
CA ALA A 85 -1.26 -10.49 6.66
C ALA A 85 -0.96 -9.26 7.52
N VAL A 86 -1.97 -8.79 8.24
CA VAL A 86 -1.88 -7.73 9.24
C VAL A 86 -2.38 -8.28 10.57
N GLY A 87 -1.61 -8.10 11.63
CA GLY A 87 -2.01 -8.50 12.98
C GLY A 87 -3.02 -7.52 13.55
N VAL A 88 -4.25 -7.98 13.80
CA VAL A 88 -5.37 -7.17 14.29
C VAL A 88 -5.64 -7.49 15.76
N PRO A 89 -5.70 -6.49 16.65
CA PRO A 89 -6.09 -6.69 18.05
C PRO A 89 -7.54 -7.18 18.22
N GLU A 90 -7.89 -7.56 19.44
CA GLU A 90 -9.29 -7.84 19.83
C GLU A 90 -10.18 -6.59 19.65
N GLY A 91 -11.43 -6.80 19.26
CA GLY A 91 -12.43 -5.75 19.09
C GLY A 91 -12.66 -5.33 17.64
N ARG A 92 -13.23 -4.13 17.48
CA ARG A 92 -13.66 -3.59 16.19
C ARG A 92 -12.66 -2.58 15.66
N HIS A 93 -12.10 -2.86 14.49
CA HIS A 93 -11.04 -2.07 13.86
C HIS A 93 -11.31 -1.82 12.37
N GLU A 94 -10.85 -0.66 11.89
CA GLU A 94 -10.76 -0.37 10.46
C GLU A 94 -9.33 -0.66 9.98
N VAL A 95 -9.20 -1.64 9.09
CA VAL A 95 -7.93 -1.98 8.45
C VAL A 95 -7.95 -1.46 7.02
N ARG A 96 -6.97 -0.64 6.68
CA ARG A 96 -6.76 -0.14 5.32
C ARG A 96 -5.42 -0.61 4.80
N LEU A 97 -5.42 -1.21 3.62
CA LEU A 97 -4.22 -1.46 2.83
C LEU A 97 -4.22 -0.49 1.65
N PHE A 98 -3.07 0.09 1.34
CA PHE A 98 -2.94 1.01 0.21
C PHE A 98 -1.58 0.89 -0.47
N TYR A 99 -1.58 1.10 -1.79
CA TYR A 99 -0.39 1.06 -2.62
C TYR A 99 0.17 2.46 -2.85
N GLU A 100 1.45 2.64 -2.56
CA GLU A 100 2.21 3.82 -2.91
C GLU A 100 3.34 3.45 -3.88
N ALA A 101 3.19 3.85 -5.14
CA ALA A 101 4.12 3.49 -6.20
C ALA A 101 5.54 4.01 -5.89
N PRO A 102 6.56 3.11 -5.82
CA PRO A 102 7.94 3.52 -5.61
C PRO A 102 8.41 4.47 -6.72
N GLY A 103 8.96 5.62 -6.33
CA GLY A 103 9.53 6.57 -7.30
C GLY A 103 8.54 7.58 -7.91
N THR A 104 7.30 7.65 -7.43
CA THR A 104 6.33 8.69 -7.84
C THR A 104 6.91 10.10 -7.79
N MET A 105 7.65 10.43 -6.74
CA MET A 105 8.33 11.72 -6.61
C MET A 105 9.42 11.96 -7.66
N VAL A 106 10.17 10.93 -8.04
CA VAL A 106 11.21 11.02 -9.08
C VAL A 106 10.57 11.25 -10.45
N GLY A 107 9.49 10.53 -10.75
CA GLY A 107 8.72 10.72 -11.98
C GLY A 107 8.14 12.13 -12.09
N LEU A 108 7.59 12.65 -10.99
CA LEU A 108 7.05 14.01 -10.92
C LEU A 108 8.14 15.07 -11.14
N ALA A 109 9.27 14.93 -10.45
CA ALA A 109 10.40 15.86 -10.58
C ALA A 109 10.96 15.86 -12.02
N THR A 110 11.15 14.69 -12.62
CA THR A 110 11.65 14.55 -13.99
C THR A 110 10.69 15.20 -14.99
N SER A 111 9.38 14.96 -14.83
CA SER A 111 8.34 15.56 -15.66
C SER A 111 8.30 17.08 -15.53
N ALA A 112 8.45 17.61 -14.31
CA ALA A 112 8.50 19.05 -14.07
C ALA A 112 9.72 19.70 -14.74
N VAL A 113 10.90 19.09 -14.62
CA VAL A 113 12.13 19.57 -15.27
C VAL A 113 12.01 19.55 -16.79
N ALA A 114 11.50 18.46 -17.37
CA ALA A 114 11.29 18.33 -18.80
C ALA A 114 10.31 19.40 -19.32
N THR A 115 9.19 19.58 -18.61
CA THR A 115 8.17 20.59 -18.96
C THR A 115 8.76 21.99 -18.91
N LEU A 116 9.52 22.33 -17.86
CA LEU A 116 10.18 23.62 -17.74
C LEU A 116 11.18 23.87 -18.87
N GLY A 117 11.96 22.85 -19.25
CA GLY A 117 12.88 22.91 -20.38
C GLY A 117 12.17 23.21 -21.70
N VAL A 118 11.06 22.51 -21.99
CA VAL A 118 10.25 22.73 -23.20
C VAL A 118 9.66 24.14 -23.22
N VAL A 119 9.11 24.61 -22.10
CA VAL A 119 8.57 25.97 -21.99
C VAL A 119 9.66 27.01 -22.23
N LEU A 120 10.85 26.82 -21.66
CA LEU A 120 11.97 27.74 -21.82
C LEU A 120 12.45 27.79 -23.28
N LEU A 121 12.50 26.65 -23.98
CA LEU A 121 12.95 26.58 -25.37
C LEU A 121 11.93 27.17 -26.36
N THR A 122 10.62 27.08 -26.06
CA THR A 122 9.57 27.45 -27.01
C THR A 122 8.97 28.83 -26.75
N VAL A 123 8.71 29.17 -25.48
CA VAL A 123 8.00 30.41 -25.11
C VAL A 123 8.99 31.56 -24.94
N LEU A 124 10.16 31.33 -24.35
CA LEU A 124 11.12 32.39 -24.07
C LEU A 124 11.59 33.12 -25.35
N PRO A 125 11.95 32.45 -26.46
CA PRO A 125 12.38 33.15 -27.67
C PRO A 125 11.27 33.99 -28.27
N VAL A 126 10.02 33.49 -28.24
CA VAL A 126 8.85 34.21 -28.76
C VAL A 126 8.57 35.46 -27.92
N VAL A 127 8.63 35.36 -26.59
CA VAL A 127 8.42 36.50 -25.68
C VAL A 127 9.53 37.54 -25.86
N LEU A 128 10.79 37.11 -25.92
CA LEU A 128 11.93 38.00 -26.13
C LEU A 128 11.88 38.69 -27.49
N ALA A 129 11.52 37.97 -28.56
CA ALA A 129 11.35 38.54 -29.90
C ALA A 129 10.21 39.56 -29.94
N ARG A 130 9.07 39.28 -29.29
CA ARG A 130 7.95 40.22 -29.18
C ARG A 130 8.30 41.47 -28.36
N ARG A 131 9.07 41.33 -27.27
CA ARG A 131 9.56 42.47 -26.47
C ARG A 131 10.52 43.36 -27.27
N ARG A 132 11.44 42.77 -28.03
CA ARG A 132 12.35 43.53 -28.91
C ARG A 132 11.59 44.33 -29.97
N ARG A 133 10.56 43.75 -30.59
CA ARG A 133 9.74 44.44 -31.60
C ARG A 133 8.92 45.61 -31.05
N ARG A 134 8.48 45.54 -29.79
CA ARG A 134 7.74 46.63 -29.14
C ARG A 134 8.59 47.84 -28.75
N HIS A 135 9.91 47.69 -28.65
CA HIS A 135 10.82 48.80 -28.29
C HIS A 135 11.31 49.64 -29.49
N VAL A 136 10.99 49.24 -30.73
CA VAL A 136 11.51 49.86 -31.97
C VAL A 136 10.45 50.73 -32.68
N SER A 137 9.40 51.16 -31.98
CA SER A 137 8.42 52.11 -32.54
C SER A 137 8.64 53.52 -31.98
N PRO A 138 9.15 54.48 -32.77
CA PRO A 138 9.09 55.91 -32.47
C PRO A 138 7.69 56.49 -32.68
#